data_AF-A0A835KSB3-F1
#
_entry.id   AF-A0A835KSB3-F1
#
_cell.length_a   1.000
_cell.length_b   1.000
_cell.length_c   1.000
_cell.angle_alpha   90.00
_cell.angle_beta   90.00
_cell.angle_gamma   90.00
#
_symmetry.space_group_name_H-M   'P 1'
#
loop_
_entity.id
_entity.type
_entity.pdbx_description
1 polymer ?
#
loop_
_entity_poly.entity_id
_entity_poly.type
_entity_poly.pdbx_seq_one_letter_code
_entity_poly.pdbx_strand_id
1 'polypeptide(L)'
;MILTVGRDGDARIVVEGRGNILKIFARSKGGAGSEEWALEKTIHVTAVMLGLPQLRFFHLTSDQPHYDEGIVRVLGYDGGRAPGGTSMRFHLDMDTMEAERLPGCDLGFMRKEFPSEFPWPPTLRACTNDNA
;
A
#
# COMPACT_ATOMS: atom_id res chain seq x y z
N MET A 1 -6.02 5.82 -0.11
CA MET A 1 -5.83 7.27 -0.29
C MET A 1 -4.88 7.75 0.78
N ILE A 2 -3.93 8.61 0.44
CA ILE A 2 -3.00 9.24 1.39
C ILE A 2 -2.94 10.75 1.12
N LEU A 3 -2.66 11.53 2.16
CA LEU A 3 -2.33 12.95 2.06
C LEU A 3 -0.82 13.08 2.22
N THR A 4 -0.18 13.84 1.34
CA THR A 4 1.26 14.10 1.36
C THR A 4 1.53 15.56 0.97
N VAL A 5 2.79 15.96 1.03
CA VAL A 5 3.27 17.30 0.67
C VAL A 5 4.18 17.16 -0.55
N GLY A 6 3.96 17.96 -1.58
CA GLY A 6 4.86 18.05 -2.73
C GLY A 6 6.14 18.80 -2.38
N ARG A 7 7.17 18.73 -3.25
CA ARG A 7 8.41 19.50 -3.07
C ARG A 7 8.21 21.02 -3.17
N ASP A 8 7.07 21.43 -3.70
CA ASP A 8 6.61 22.82 -3.71
C ASP A 8 6.03 23.26 -2.34
N GLY A 9 5.97 22.36 -1.36
CA GLY A 9 5.37 22.60 -0.05
C GLY A 9 3.83 22.52 -0.06
N ASP A 10 3.21 22.27 -1.22
CA ASP A 10 1.75 22.23 -1.34
C ASP A 10 1.22 20.81 -1.07
N ALA A 11 0.06 20.74 -0.42
CA ALA A 11 -0.59 19.47 -0.13
C ALA A 11 -1.04 18.75 -1.42
N ARG A 12 -0.88 17.43 -1.44
CA ARG A 12 -1.31 16.53 -2.52
C ARG A 12 -2.10 15.35 -1.96
N ILE A 13 -3.19 14.98 -2.64
CA ILE A 13 -3.95 13.75 -2.34
C ILE A 13 -3.56 12.69 -3.35
N VAL A 14 -3.12 11.53 -2.87
CA VAL A 14 -2.79 10.39 -3.73
C VAL A 14 -3.81 9.28 -3.52
N VAL A 15 -4.43 8.86 -4.61
CA VAL A 15 -5.50 7.87 -4.63
C VAL A 15 -5.08 6.69 -5.49
N GLU A 16 -5.27 5.49 -4.95
CA GLU A 16 -5.15 4.25 -5.71
C GLU A 16 -6.39 4.08 -6.60
N GLY A 17 -6.17 4.04 -7.90
CA GLY A 17 -7.16 3.75 -8.92
C GLY A 17 -7.13 2.27 -9.33
N ARG A 18 -8.06 1.89 -10.22
CA ARG A 18 -8.06 0.53 -10.79
C ARG A 18 -6.81 0.29 -11.63
N GLY A 19 -6.34 -0.94 -11.64
CA GLY A 19 -5.31 -1.40 -12.59
C GLY A 19 -3.95 -0.73 -12.41
N ASN A 20 -3.47 -0.64 -11.17
CA ASN A 20 -2.10 -0.18 -10.86
C ASN A 20 -1.89 1.31 -11.17
N ILE A 21 -2.97 2.09 -11.15
CA ILE A 21 -2.94 3.52 -11.46
C ILE A 21 -2.96 4.28 -10.14
N LEU A 22 -2.05 5.23 -9.99
CA LEU A 22 -2.12 6.25 -8.94
C LEU A 22 -2.59 7.56 -9.55
N LYS A 23 -3.50 8.24 -8.87
CA LYS A 23 -3.96 9.57 -9.23
C LYS A 23 -3.52 10.55 -8.16
N ILE A 24 -2.91 11.65 -8.60
CA ILE A 24 -2.43 12.73 -7.73
C ILE A 24 -3.30 13.93 -7.97
N PHE A 25 -3.84 14.48 -6.89
CA PHE A 25 -4.66 15.69 -6.90
C PHE A 25 -3.93 16.81 -6.17
N ALA A 26 -3.97 18.00 -6.74
CA ALA A 26 -3.41 19.22 -6.20
C ALA A 26 -4.53 20.24 -5.95
N ARG A 27 -4.28 21.22 -5.08
CA ARG A 27 -5.18 22.36 -4.95
C ARG A 27 -5.03 23.26 -6.17
N SER A 28 -6.09 23.38 -6.94
CA SER A 28 -6.21 24.37 -8.01
C SER A 28 -6.58 25.71 -7.39
N LYS A 29 -5.78 26.74 -7.69
CA LYS A 29 -6.11 28.12 -7.36
C LYS A 29 -7.12 28.63 -8.39
N GLY A 30 -8.40 28.33 -8.14
CA GLY A 30 -9.49 28.86 -8.95
C GLY A 30 -9.60 30.38 -8.81
N GLY A 31 -9.99 31.06 -9.90
CA GLY A 31 -10.37 32.48 -9.83
C GLY A 31 -11.57 32.67 -8.91
N ALA A 32 -11.54 33.73 -8.09
CA ALA A 32 -12.53 34.07 -7.06
C ALA A 32 -12.48 33.28 -5.73
N GLY A 33 -11.31 32.80 -5.31
CA GLY A 33 -11.07 32.35 -3.92
C GLY A 33 -11.63 30.98 -3.57
N SER A 34 -12.11 30.22 -4.55
CA SER A 34 -12.47 28.82 -4.39
C SER A 34 -11.25 27.94 -4.68
N GLU A 35 -10.74 27.27 -3.64
CA GLU A 35 -9.70 26.26 -3.80
C GLU A 35 -10.35 24.88 -3.96
N GLU A 36 -10.18 24.28 -5.14
CA GLU A 36 -10.73 22.97 -5.48
C GLU A 36 -9.60 21.96 -5.71
N TRP A 37 -9.83 20.69 -5.38
CA TRP A 37 -8.90 19.62 -5.71
C TRP A 37 -9.04 19.23 -7.18
N ALA A 38 -8.00 19.45 -7.97
CA ALA A 38 -7.95 19.08 -9.38
C ALA A 38 -6.98 17.92 -9.59
N LEU A 39 -7.29 17.04 -10.55
CA LEU A 39 -6.38 15.97 -10.96
C LEU A 39 -5.15 16.61 -11.61
N GLU A 40 -4.00 16.40 -11.00
CA GLU A 40 -2.71 16.93 -11.46
C GLU A 40 -1.98 15.90 -12.33
N LYS A 41 -1.89 14.65 -11.85
CA LYS A 41 -1.16 13.59 -12.54
C LYS A 41 -1.83 12.23 -12.41
N THR A 42 -1.56 11.37 -13.39
CA THR A 42 -1.90 9.95 -13.37
C THR A 42 -0.63 9.15 -13.62
N ILE A 43 -0.28 8.26 -12.70
CA ILE A 43 0.92 7.45 -12.76
C ILE A 43 0.54 5.98 -12.91
N HIS A 44 1.09 5.32 -13.93
CA HIS A 44 0.99 3.86 -14.06
C HIS A 44 2.14 3.22 -13.31
N VAL A 45 1.86 2.66 -12.13
CA VAL A 45 2.88 2.11 -11.23
C VAL A 45 3.75 1.05 -11.92
N THR A 46 3.14 0.19 -12.75
CA THR A 46 3.87 -0.83 -13.51
C THR A 46 4.82 -0.26 -14.56
N ALA A 47 4.54 0.92 -15.11
CA ALA A 47 5.42 1.56 -16.07
C ALA A 47 6.62 2.21 -15.38
N VAL A 48 6.41 2.75 -14.17
CA VAL A 48 7.50 3.33 -13.36
C VAL A 48 8.40 2.23 -12.76
N MET A 49 7.84 1.05 -12.54
CA MET A 49 8.54 -0.12 -11.99
C MET A 49 9.15 -1.05 -13.07
N LEU A 50 9.43 -0.52 -14.26
CA LEU A 50 10.03 -1.29 -15.36
C LEU A 50 11.34 -1.96 -14.92
N GLY A 51 11.48 -3.26 -15.20
CA GLY A 51 12.64 -4.07 -14.81
C GLY A 51 12.47 -4.86 -13.51
N LEU A 52 11.35 -4.71 -12.80
CA LEU A 52 11.02 -5.53 -11.63
C LEU A 52 10.26 -6.80 -12.03
N PRO A 53 10.27 -7.85 -11.19
CA PRO A 53 9.42 -9.03 -11.40
C PRO A 53 7.96 -8.62 -11.58
N GLN A 54 7.16 -9.42 -12.31
CA GLN A 54 5.76 -9.09 -12.60
C GLN A 54 4.90 -9.03 -11.33
N LEU A 55 4.93 -7.88 -10.65
CA LEU A 55 4.05 -7.54 -9.54
C LEU A 55 2.66 -7.21 -10.12
N ARG A 56 1.64 -7.85 -9.57
CA ARG A 56 0.26 -7.78 -10.08
C ARG A 56 -0.62 -6.83 -9.30
N PHE A 57 -0.34 -6.69 -8.02
CA PHE A 57 -1.11 -5.89 -7.10
C PHE A 57 -0.21 -4.85 -6.46
N PHE A 58 -0.76 -3.67 -6.20
CA PHE A 58 -0.03 -2.56 -5.61
C PHE A 58 -0.94 -1.83 -4.65
N HIS A 59 -0.43 -1.47 -3.48
CA HIS A 59 -1.17 -0.71 -2.47
C HIS A 59 -0.34 0.46 -1.95
N LEU A 60 -1.01 1.59 -1.73
CA LEU A 60 -0.41 2.73 -1.03
C LEU A 60 -0.25 2.38 0.45
N THR A 61 0.94 2.60 1.00
CA THR A 61 1.19 2.40 2.44
C THR A 61 1.47 3.72 3.13
N SER A 62 0.96 3.86 4.35
CA SER A 62 1.15 5.02 5.23
C SER A 62 2.04 4.67 6.43
N ASP A 63 2.86 3.62 6.31
CA ASP A 63 3.51 2.92 7.42
C ASP A 63 4.68 3.67 8.08
N GLN A 64 4.91 4.96 7.76
CA GLN A 64 5.95 5.74 8.44
C GLN A 64 5.60 7.25 8.53
N PRO A 65 5.95 7.95 9.63
CA PRO A 65 5.71 9.38 9.82
C PRO A 65 6.69 10.31 9.08
N HIS A 66 7.64 9.77 8.31
CA HIS A 66 8.58 10.60 7.54
C HIS A 66 7.98 10.84 6.15
N TYR A 67 7.33 11.99 5.99
CA TYR A 67 6.87 12.50 4.72
C TYR A 67 8.08 13.13 4.01
N ASP A 68 8.82 12.33 3.25
CA ASP A 68 9.75 12.91 2.28
C ASP A 68 8.92 13.63 1.22
N GLU A 69 9.11 14.94 1.09
CA GLU A 69 8.34 15.78 0.19
C GLU A 69 8.40 15.26 -1.25
N GLY A 70 7.24 15.10 -1.88
CA GLY A 70 7.13 14.58 -3.23
C GLY A 70 7.25 13.05 -3.35
N ILE A 71 7.44 12.31 -2.25
CA ILE A 71 7.63 10.85 -2.29
C ILE A 71 6.44 10.13 -1.63
N VAL A 72 6.02 9.03 -2.25
CA VAL A 72 5.01 8.12 -1.69
C VAL A 72 5.50 6.68 -1.67
N ARG A 73 5.01 5.91 -0.70
CA ARG A 73 5.35 4.49 -0.59
C ARG A 73 4.31 3.61 -1.26
N VAL A 74 4.81 2.68 -2.05
CA VAL A 74 4.01 1.68 -2.76
C VAL A 74 4.51 0.30 -2.38
N LEU A 75 3.59 -0.56 -2.00
CA LEU A 75 3.85 -1.98 -1.75
C LEU A 75 3.28 -2.78 -2.92
N GLY A 76 4.12 -3.52 -3.62
CA GLY A 76 3.73 -4.40 -4.72
C GLY A 76 3.80 -5.88 -4.33
N TYR A 77 2.92 -6.71 -4.89
CA TYR A 77 2.83 -8.15 -4.59
C TYR A 77 2.70 -8.97 -5.87
N ASP A 78 3.36 -10.13 -5.90
CA ASP A 78 3.34 -11.05 -7.04
C ASP A 78 2.05 -11.89 -7.16
N GLY A 79 1.19 -11.84 -6.15
CA GLY A 79 -0.05 -12.62 -6.08
C GLY A 79 0.16 -14.10 -5.73
N GLY A 80 1.27 -14.45 -5.06
CA GLY A 80 1.55 -15.82 -4.62
C GLY A 80 2.07 -16.74 -5.73
N ARG A 81 2.65 -16.17 -6.80
CA ARG A 81 3.19 -16.94 -7.92
C ARG A 81 4.53 -17.60 -7.56
N ALA A 82 5.31 -16.98 -6.70
CA ALA A 82 6.49 -17.59 -6.08
C ALA A 82 6.10 -18.35 -4.79
N PRO A 83 6.74 -19.49 -4.49
CA PRO A 83 6.59 -20.14 -3.18
C PRO A 83 7.00 -19.14 -2.08
N GLY A 84 6.05 -18.74 -1.24
CA GLY A 84 6.26 -17.76 -0.18
C GLY A 84 5.57 -16.41 -0.40
N GLY A 85 5.18 -16.05 -1.63
CA GLY A 85 4.47 -14.80 -1.95
C GLY A 85 5.30 -13.54 -1.68
N THR A 86 6.04 -13.06 -2.67
CA THR A 86 6.97 -11.95 -2.51
C THR A 86 6.23 -10.61 -2.52
N SER A 87 6.39 -9.83 -1.45
CA SER A 87 5.99 -8.41 -1.41
C SER A 87 7.21 -7.51 -1.49
N MET A 88 7.15 -6.40 -2.24
CA MET A 88 8.26 -5.48 -2.44
C MET A 88 7.82 -4.05 -2.14
N ARG A 89 8.66 -3.28 -1.44
CA ARG A 89 8.39 -1.87 -1.12
C ARG A 89 9.19 -0.95 -2.03
N PHE A 90 8.55 0.16 -2.41
CA PHE A 90 9.12 1.17 -3.28
C PHE A 90 8.87 2.57 -2.75
N HIS A 91 9.85 3.45 -2.92
CA HIS A 91 9.65 4.90 -2.92
C HIS A 91 9.32 5.32 -4.34
N LEU A 92 8.20 6.00 -4.52
CA LEU A 92 7.79 6.57 -5.79
C LEU A 92 7.89 8.10 -5.68
N ASP A 93 8.73 8.67 -6.52
CA ASP A 93 8.82 10.11 -6.73
C ASP A 93 7.66 10.56 -7.62
N MET A 94 6.80 11.43 -7.08
CA MET A 94 5.62 11.95 -7.77
C MET A 94 5.94 12.98 -8.86
N ASP A 95 7.13 13.58 -8.80
CA ASP A 95 7.57 14.61 -9.73
C ASP A 95 8.29 14.00 -10.93
N THR A 96 9.26 13.11 -10.66
CA THR A 96 10.08 12.46 -11.68
C THR A 96 9.45 11.20 -12.25
N MET A 97 8.44 10.63 -11.57
CA MET A 97 7.87 9.32 -11.90
C MET A 97 8.92 8.21 -11.88
N GLU A 98 9.86 8.28 -10.95
CA GLU A 98 10.87 7.26 -10.72
C GLU A 98 10.53 6.45 -9.47
N ALA A 99 10.79 5.14 -9.50
CA ALA A 99 10.63 4.28 -8.34
C ALA A 99 11.99 3.71 -7.90
N GLU A 100 12.30 3.92 -6.63
CA GLU A 100 13.42 3.27 -5.96
C GLU A 100 12.92 2.08 -5.14
N ARG A 101 13.55 0.91 -5.32
CA ARG A 101 13.24 -0.27 -4.51
C ARG A 101 13.88 -0.12 -3.14
N LEU A 102 13.07 -0.21 -2.09
CA LEU A 102 13.59 -0.19 -0.74
C LEU A 102 14.18 -1.54 -0.35
N PRO A 103 15.38 -1.56 0.25
CA PRO A 103 15.90 -2.76 0.89
C PRO A 103 15.07 -3.04 2.15
N GLY A 104 14.53 -4.24 2.24
CA GLY A 104 13.74 -4.70 3.38
C GLY A 104 13.18 -6.07 3.06
N CYS A 105 12.79 -6.83 4.09
CA CYS A 105 12.23 -8.16 3.90
C CYS A 105 11.16 -8.10 2.82
N ASP A 106 11.44 -8.79 1.72
CA ASP A 106 10.42 -9.35 0.87
C ASP A 106 9.63 -10.25 1.81
N LEU A 107 8.62 -9.70 2.49
CA LEU A 107 7.73 -10.47 3.32
C LEU A 107 6.98 -11.31 2.30
N GLY A 108 7.60 -12.45 1.99
CA GLY A 108 6.89 -13.71 2.01
C GLY A 108 5.85 -13.56 3.09
N PHE A 109 4.57 -13.81 2.79
CA PHE A 109 3.63 -14.03 3.87
C PHE A 109 4.23 -15.20 4.68
N MET A 110 5.11 -14.90 5.65
CA MET A 110 5.13 -15.62 6.90
C MET A 110 3.68 -15.48 7.27
N ARG A 111 2.92 -16.55 6.99
CA ARG A 111 1.88 -16.98 7.87
C ARG A 111 2.43 -16.61 9.23
N LYS A 112 1.85 -15.59 9.84
CA LYS A 112 1.83 -15.52 11.27
C LYS A 112 1.09 -16.80 11.62
N GLU A 113 1.84 -17.91 11.65
CA GLU A 113 1.62 -18.97 12.60
C GLU A 113 1.75 -18.20 13.90
N PHE A 114 0.67 -17.54 14.30
CA PHE A 114 0.38 -17.49 15.70
C PHE A 114 0.40 -18.96 16.07
N PRO A 115 1.38 -19.46 16.85
CA PRO A 115 1.16 -20.70 17.55
C PRO A 115 0.18 -20.31 18.67
N SER A 116 -1.04 -19.94 18.29
CA SER A 116 -2.14 -19.85 19.22
C SER A 116 -2.52 -21.30 19.47
N GLU A 117 -1.71 -21.96 20.30
CA GLU A 117 -2.26 -22.96 21.21
C GLU A 117 -3.23 -22.18 22.10
N PHE A 118 -4.47 -22.03 21.61
CA PHE A 118 -5.56 -21.43 22.37
C PHE A 118 -5.76 -22.26 23.65
N PRO A 119 -5.50 -21.76 24.86
CA PRO A 119 -5.87 -22.48 26.05
C PRO A 119 -7.25 -22.00 26.48
N TRP A 120 -8.30 -22.18 25.67
CA TRP A 120 -9.65 -21.76 26.05
C TRP A 120 -10.80 -22.60 25.44
N PRO A 121 -11.74 -23.13 26.25
CA PRO A 121 -11.63 -23.55 27.66
C PRO A 121 -11.76 -25.07 27.85
N PRO A 122 -11.30 -25.64 28.98
CA PRO A 122 -11.46 -27.06 29.31
C PRO A 122 -12.91 -27.50 29.66
N THR A 123 -13.89 -26.60 29.56
CA THR A 123 -15.22 -26.78 30.20
C THR A 123 -16.35 -27.15 29.25
N LEU A 124 -16.12 -27.31 27.95
CA LEU A 124 -17.09 -27.94 27.07
C LEU A 124 -16.99 -29.47 27.20
N ARG A 125 -17.44 -30.00 28.34
CA ARG A 125 -17.92 -31.39 28.36
C ARG A 125 -19.24 -31.38 27.61
N ALA A 126 -19.26 -32.01 26.43
CA ALA A 126 -20.52 -32.39 25.81
C ALA A 126 -21.32 -33.16 26.87
N CYS A 127 -22.54 -32.71 27.17
CA CYS A 127 -23.46 -33.50 27.96
C CYS A 127 -23.74 -34.77 27.16
N THR A 128 -23.02 -35.86 27.44
CA THR A 128 -23.52 -37.19 27.17
C THR A 128 -24.65 -37.40 28.17
N ASN A 129 -25.87 -37.04 27.75
CA ASN A 129 -27.07 -37.59 28.35
C ASN A 129 -27.10 -39.07 27.95
N ASP A 130 -26.34 -39.88 28.70
CA ASP A 130 -26.50 -41.31 28.71
C ASP A 130 -26.89 -41.74 30.13
N ASN A 131 -27.82 -42.69 30.14
CA ASN A 131 -28.45 -43.39 31.26
C ASN A 131 -29.77 -42.76 31.71
N ALA A 132 -30.88 -43.48 31.77
CA ALA A 132 -31.23 -44.86 31.41
C ALA A 132 -32.76 -44.94 31.47
#